data_AF-A0A7U9MUW4-F1
#
_entry.id   AF-A0A7U9MUW4-F1
#
_cell.length_a   1.000
_cell.length_b   1.000
_cell.length_c   1.000
_cell.angle_alpha   90.00
_cell.angle_beta   90.00
_cell.angle_gamma   90.00
#
_symmetry.space_group_name_H-M   'P 1'
#
loop_
_entity.id
_entity.type
_entity.pdbx_description
1 polymer ?
#
loop_
_entity_poly.entity_id
_entity_poly.type
_entity_poly.pdbx_seq_one_letter_code
_entity_poly.pdbx_strand_id
1 'polypeptide(L)'
;MEHNGVEYCCQCREYPCEKYEHIDDFDSFITHRNRRADLEKVRQFGAEAYNTEQMEKMKILDILLSGYNDGRKKTFFCVAVNLLNLQELREALREIESRLDMETLTLKEKSAFATGVLSEIASRRKVDLKLHRKK
;
A
#
# COMPACT_ATOMS: atom_id res chain seq x y z
N MET A 1 -7.74 20.14 22.33
CA MET A 1 -6.53 19.75 23.08
C MET A 1 -5.39 19.68 22.10
N GLU A 2 -4.48 20.64 22.18
CA GLU A 2 -3.23 20.61 21.41
C GLU A 2 -2.27 19.68 22.15
N HIS A 3 -1.93 18.54 21.56
CA HIS A 3 -0.97 17.59 22.15
C HIS A 3 0.46 18.11 21.97
N ASN A 4 0.79 19.27 22.53
CA ASN A 4 2.11 19.93 22.42
C ASN A 4 2.60 20.17 20.99
N GLY A 5 1.71 20.35 20.01
CA GLY A 5 2.09 20.62 18.62
C GLY A 5 2.80 19.47 17.91
N VAL A 6 2.63 18.22 18.39
CA VAL A 6 3.19 17.05 17.69
C VAL A 6 2.50 16.83 16.34
N GLU A 7 3.27 16.46 15.32
CA GLU A 7 2.81 16.28 13.95
C GLU A 7 2.23 14.86 13.71
N TYR A 8 2.75 13.87 14.44
CA TYR A 8 2.37 12.48 14.30
C TYR A 8 1.88 11.87 15.62
N CYS A 9 0.90 10.97 15.54
CA CYS A 9 0.39 10.26 16.71
C CYS A 9 1.51 9.59 17.52
N CYS A 10 2.50 8.97 16.85
CA CYS A 10 3.63 8.30 17.50
C CYS A 10 4.59 9.21 18.28
N GLN A 11 4.45 10.54 18.15
CA GLN A 11 5.20 11.52 18.93
C GLN A 11 4.45 11.95 20.21
N CYS A 12 3.15 11.64 20.32
CA CYS A 12 2.37 11.92 21.51
C CYS A 12 2.77 10.97 22.65
N ARG A 13 2.93 11.51 23.87
CA ARG A 13 3.23 10.70 25.07
C ARG A 13 2.13 9.71 25.43
N GLU A 14 0.89 10.01 25.04
CA GLU A 14 -0.27 9.17 25.28
C GLU A 14 -0.47 8.12 24.19
N TYR A 15 0.40 8.07 23.16
CA TYR A 15 0.25 7.10 22.08
C TYR A 15 0.75 5.71 22.47
N PRO A 16 -0.01 4.63 22.14
CA PRO A 16 -1.37 4.64 21.59
C PRO A 16 -2.41 5.02 22.66
N CYS A 17 -3.32 5.95 22.34
CA CYS A 17 -4.38 6.38 23.25
C CYS A 17 -5.69 5.60 23.02
N GLU A 18 -6.74 5.89 23.79
CA GLU A 18 -8.08 5.27 23.67
C GLU A 18 -8.65 5.28 22.24
N LYS A 19 -8.29 6.26 21.40
CA LYS A 19 -8.71 6.32 20.00
C LYS A 19 -8.13 5.20 19.12
N TYR A 20 -7.05 4.56 19.57
CA TYR A 20 -6.44 3.42 18.90
C TYR A 20 -7.01 2.08 19.38
N GLU A 21 -7.94 2.09 20.35
CA GLU A 21 -8.71 0.91 20.70
C GLU A 21 -9.61 0.54 19.51
N HIS A 22 -9.56 -0.72 19.08
CA HIS A 22 -10.34 -1.26 17.95
C HIS A 22 -10.15 -0.59 16.57
N ILE A 23 -9.22 0.37 16.43
CA ILE A 23 -9.06 1.15 15.19
C ILE A 23 -8.56 0.31 14.00
N ASP A 24 -7.96 -0.84 14.28
CA ASP A 24 -7.42 -1.77 13.29
C ASP A 24 -8.27 -3.06 13.17
N ASP A 25 -9.42 -3.14 13.85
CA ASP A 25 -10.30 -4.32 13.80
C ASP A 25 -10.89 -4.54 12.40
N PHE A 26 -11.16 -3.45 11.69
CA PHE A 26 -11.69 -3.47 10.34
C PHE A 26 -11.08 -2.37 9.49
N ASP A 27 -10.87 -2.68 8.22
CA ASP A 27 -10.51 -1.73 7.18
C ASP A 27 -11.69 -0.83 6.82
N SER A 28 -11.37 0.41 6.43
CA SER A 28 -12.33 1.37 5.91
C SER A 28 -12.39 1.30 4.38
N PHE A 29 -12.27 2.45 3.71
CA PHE A 29 -12.03 2.50 2.27
C PHE A 29 -10.56 2.22 1.91
N ILE A 30 -9.66 2.27 2.90
CA ILE A 30 -8.25 1.83 2.83
C ILE A 30 -7.96 0.78 3.91
N THR A 31 -6.88 0.03 3.74
CA THR A 31 -6.45 -0.93 4.76
C THR A 31 -5.77 -0.24 5.94
N HIS A 32 -6.00 -0.75 7.14
CA HIS A 32 -5.41 -0.25 8.39
C HIS A 32 -4.19 -1.06 8.82
N ARG A 33 -3.92 -2.22 8.18
CA ARG A 33 -2.92 -3.20 8.64
C ARG A 33 -1.50 -2.65 8.77
N ASN A 34 -1.11 -1.70 7.92
CA ASN A 34 0.22 -1.08 8.00
C ASN A 34 0.27 0.19 8.86
N ARG A 35 -0.87 0.71 9.35
CA ARG A 35 -0.94 2.00 10.07
C ARG A 35 0.05 2.09 11.23
N ARG A 36 0.09 1.07 12.09
CA ARG A 36 0.98 1.06 13.26
C ARG A 36 2.44 0.94 12.85
N ALA A 37 2.74 0.11 11.86
CA ALA A 37 4.09 -0.05 11.33
C ALA A 37 4.59 1.23 10.63
N ASP A 38 3.71 1.94 9.92
CA ASP A 38 4.01 3.22 9.28
C ASP A 38 4.31 4.31 10.32
N LEU A 39 3.50 4.40 11.39
CA LEU A 39 3.77 5.29 12.51
C LEU A 39 5.09 4.96 13.21
N GLU A 40 5.44 3.67 13.31
CA GLU A 40 6.73 3.23 13.83
C GLU A 40 7.89 3.64 12.91
N LYS A 41 7.74 3.55 11.59
CA LYS A 41 8.74 4.04 10.64
C LYS A 41 8.98 5.55 10.81
N VAL A 42 7.92 6.34 10.97
CA VAL A 42 8.06 7.78 11.24
C VAL A 42 8.81 8.01 12.55
N ARG A 43 8.53 7.21 13.59
CA ARG A 43 9.22 7.32 14.89
C ARG A 43 10.71 6.96 14.78
N GLN A 44 11.05 5.93 14.01
CA GLN A 44 12.42 5.41 13.89
C GLN A 44 13.30 6.19 12.92
N PHE A 45 12.74 6.58 11.77
CA PHE A 45 13.50 7.14 10.64
C PHE A 45 13.12 8.59 10.31
N GLY A 46 12.11 9.15 10.99
CA GLY A 46 11.61 10.49 10.75
C GLY A 46 10.57 10.57 9.64
N ALA A 47 9.83 11.68 9.66
CA ALA A 47 8.74 11.97 8.73
C ALA A 47 9.23 12.09 7.27
N GLU A 48 10.39 12.71 7.06
CA GLU A 48 10.96 12.94 5.72
C GLU A 48 11.28 11.62 5.01
N ALA A 49 11.93 10.69 5.70
CA ALA A 49 12.25 9.36 5.16
C ALA A 49 10.98 8.58 4.83
N TYR A 50 10.00 8.59 5.72
CA TYR A 50 8.70 7.97 5.48
C TYR A 50 7.99 8.58 4.27
N ASN A 51 7.90 9.91 4.20
CA ASN A 51 7.25 10.61 3.10
C ASN A 51 7.94 10.35 1.76
N THR A 52 9.27 10.23 1.76
CA THR A 52 10.02 9.83 0.56
C THR A 52 9.63 8.43 0.08
N GLU A 53 9.52 7.46 0.98
CA GLU A 53 9.00 6.12 0.64
C GLU A 53 7.56 6.20 0.10
N GLN A 54 6.68 7.00 0.72
CA GLN A 54 5.30 7.15 0.27
C GLN A 54 5.20 7.82 -1.11
N MET A 55 6.05 8.79 -1.43
CA MET A 55 6.11 9.40 -2.76
C MET A 55 6.47 8.38 -3.83
N GLU A 56 7.43 7.51 -3.56
CA GLU A 56 7.79 6.43 -4.47
C GLU A 56 6.64 5.43 -4.64
N LYS A 57 5.97 5.04 -3.55
CA LYS A 57 4.76 4.21 -3.61
C LYS A 57 3.64 4.86 -4.42
N MET A 58 3.44 6.18 -4.31
CA MET A 58 2.45 6.92 -5.08
C MET A 58 2.75 6.89 -6.59
N LYS A 59 4.02 7.05 -6.99
CA LYS A 59 4.43 6.93 -8.40
C LYS A 59 4.13 5.53 -8.94
N ILE A 60 4.42 4.50 -8.17
CA ILE A 60 4.12 3.11 -8.56
C ILE A 60 2.61 2.90 -8.70
N LEU A 61 1.82 3.43 -7.77
CA LEU A 61 0.37 3.36 -7.85
C LEU A 61 -0.17 4.06 -9.10
N ASP A 62 0.38 5.22 -9.46
CA ASP A 62 -0.02 5.97 -10.66
C ASP A 62 0.26 5.17 -11.95
N ILE A 63 1.43 4.52 -12.03
CA ILE A 63 1.77 3.61 -13.14
C ILE A 63 0.77 2.45 -13.22
N LEU A 64 0.47 1.80 -12.09
CA LEU A 64 -0.48 0.69 -12.03
C LEU A 64 -1.89 1.12 -12.45
N LEU A 65 -2.35 2.29 -11.99
CA LEU A 65 -3.68 2.80 -12.30
C LEU A 65 -3.81 3.27 -13.75
N SER A 66 -2.77 3.87 -14.31
CA SER A 66 -2.81 4.41 -15.68
C SER A 66 -2.62 3.31 -16.73
N GLY A 67 -1.74 2.34 -16.47
CA GLY A 67 -1.39 1.29 -17.45
C GLY A 67 -2.15 -0.02 -17.32
N TYR A 68 -2.70 -0.31 -16.13
CA TYR A 68 -3.14 -1.68 -15.79
C TYR A 68 -4.52 -1.75 -15.13
N ASN A 69 -5.18 -0.62 -14.89
CA ASN A 69 -6.54 -0.62 -14.33
C ASN A 69 -7.58 -0.79 -15.44
N ASP A 70 -8.20 -1.96 -15.51
CA ASP A 70 -9.33 -2.26 -16.40
C ASP A 70 -10.68 -1.65 -15.96
N GLY A 71 -10.65 -0.72 -15.00
CA GLY A 71 -11.83 -0.11 -14.38
C GLY A 71 -12.36 -0.87 -13.15
N ARG A 72 -11.84 -2.07 -12.86
CA ARG A 72 -12.29 -2.90 -11.72
C ARG A 72 -11.19 -3.19 -10.70
N LYS A 73 -9.93 -2.89 -11.02
CA LYS A 73 -8.76 -3.21 -10.18
C LYS A 73 -8.21 -2.08 -9.33
N LYS A 74 -8.81 -0.87 -9.38
CA LYS A 74 -8.40 0.27 -8.54
C LYS A 74 -8.20 -0.10 -7.07
N THR A 75 -9.20 -0.69 -6.43
CA THR A 75 -9.11 -1.09 -5.01
C THR A 75 -7.99 -2.09 -4.77
N PHE A 76 -7.81 -3.06 -5.66
CA PHE A 76 -6.76 -4.07 -5.55
C PHE A 76 -5.36 -3.41 -5.58
N PHE A 77 -5.11 -2.51 -6.53
CA PHE A 77 -3.82 -1.81 -6.62
C PHE A 77 -3.57 -0.91 -5.41
N CYS A 78 -4.59 -0.18 -4.94
CA CYS A 78 -4.45 0.62 -3.72
C CYS A 78 -4.08 -0.25 -2.50
N VAL A 79 -4.72 -1.41 -2.35
CA VAL A 79 -4.42 -2.35 -1.25
C VAL A 79 -3.02 -2.94 -1.40
N ALA A 80 -2.62 -3.34 -2.61
CA ALA A 80 -1.29 -3.88 -2.87
C ALA A 80 -0.17 -2.88 -2.55
N VAL A 81 -0.30 -1.63 -3.01
CA VAL A 81 0.71 -0.58 -2.76
C VAL A 81 0.78 -0.20 -1.27
N ASN A 82 -0.36 -0.22 -0.57
CA ASN A 82 -0.37 0.04 0.86
C ASN A 82 0.36 -1.06 1.63
N LEU A 83 0.11 -2.34 1.31
CA LEU A 83 0.58 -3.48 2.08
C LEU A 83 2.00 -3.94 1.77
N LEU A 84 2.37 -3.97 0.48
CA LEU A 84 3.69 -4.41 0.05
C LEU A 84 4.73 -3.32 0.32
N ASN A 85 5.97 -3.70 0.61
CA ASN A 85 7.05 -2.74 0.80
C ASN A 85 7.55 -2.19 -0.55
N LEU A 86 8.32 -1.10 -0.52
CA LEU A 86 8.78 -0.44 -1.75
C LEU A 86 9.62 -1.36 -2.64
N GLN A 87 10.42 -2.26 -2.05
CA GLN A 87 11.26 -3.17 -2.84
C GLN A 87 10.44 -4.21 -3.59
N GLU A 88 9.40 -4.76 -2.95
CA GLU A 88 8.43 -5.67 -3.54
C GLU A 88 7.65 -5.03 -4.68
N LEU A 89 7.25 -3.77 -4.51
CA LEU A 89 6.55 -3.02 -5.56
C LEU A 89 7.46 -2.73 -6.76
N ARG A 90 8.74 -2.44 -6.51
CA ARG A 90 9.75 -2.28 -7.57
C ARG A 90 10.04 -3.60 -8.28
N GLU A 91 10.06 -4.72 -7.55
CA GLU A 91 10.15 -6.07 -8.13
C GLU A 91 8.96 -6.35 -9.05
N ALA A 92 7.74 -6.08 -8.57
CA ALA A 92 6.53 -6.24 -9.36
C ALA A 92 6.57 -5.44 -10.66
N LEU A 93 6.93 -4.15 -10.59
CA LEU A 93 7.02 -3.32 -11.79
C LEU A 93 8.07 -3.83 -12.79
N ARG A 94 9.26 -4.22 -12.31
CA ARG A 94 10.29 -4.79 -13.20
C ARG A 94 9.80 -6.03 -13.92
N GLU A 95 9.12 -6.92 -13.21
CA GLU A 95 8.56 -8.15 -13.80
C GLU A 95 7.49 -7.81 -14.83
N ILE A 96 6.58 -6.87 -14.50
CA ILE A 96 5.52 -6.41 -15.39
C ILE A 96 6.10 -5.80 -16.68
N GLU A 97 7.11 -4.93 -16.55
CA GLU A 97 7.74 -4.21 -17.66
C GLU A 97 8.66 -5.12 -18.50
N SER A 98 9.20 -6.19 -17.92
CA SER A 98 10.05 -7.14 -18.64
C SER A 98 9.31 -8.03 -19.64
N ARG A 99 7.97 -8.04 -19.58
CA ARG A 99 7.14 -8.86 -20.45
C ARG A 99 7.08 -8.26 -21.87
N LEU A 100 7.66 -8.99 -22.83
CA LEU A 100 7.91 -8.52 -24.20
C LEU A 100 6.65 -8.24 -25.02
N ASP A 101 5.54 -8.95 -24.77
CA ASP A 101 4.29 -8.84 -25.53
C ASP A 101 3.32 -7.81 -24.94
N MET A 102 3.71 -7.07 -23.91
CA MET A 102 2.81 -6.17 -23.17
C MET A 102 2.08 -5.17 -24.06
N GLU A 103 2.74 -4.57 -25.06
CA GLU A 103 2.10 -3.59 -25.94
C GLU A 103 0.95 -4.17 -26.78
N THR A 104 0.99 -5.46 -27.07
CA THR A 104 -0.01 -6.16 -27.89
C THR A 104 -1.23 -6.61 -27.10
N LEU A 105 -1.13 -6.62 -25.77
CA LEU A 105 -2.19 -7.08 -24.88
C LEU A 105 -3.31 -6.04 -24.74
N THR A 106 -4.53 -6.55 -24.61
CA THR A 106 -5.66 -5.74 -24.18
C THR A 106 -5.45 -5.23 -22.74
N LEU A 107 -6.10 -4.12 -22.38
CA LEU A 107 -6.05 -3.59 -21.01
C LEU A 107 -6.47 -4.63 -19.96
N LYS A 108 -7.42 -5.52 -20.30
CA LYS A 108 -7.88 -6.60 -19.43
C LYS A 108 -6.79 -7.65 -19.18
N GLU A 109 -6.03 -8.01 -20.20
CA GLU A 109 -4.90 -8.95 -20.08
C GLU A 109 -3.73 -8.34 -19.31
N LYS A 110 -3.40 -7.07 -19.58
CA LYS A 110 -2.41 -6.30 -18.79
C LYS A 110 -2.80 -6.27 -17.31
N SER A 111 -4.05 -5.92 -17.03
CA SER A 111 -4.64 -5.91 -15.68
C SER A 111 -4.53 -7.27 -14.98
N ALA A 112 -4.90 -8.34 -15.69
CA ALA A 112 -4.84 -9.69 -15.16
C ALA A 112 -3.40 -10.12 -14.84
N PHE A 113 -2.46 -9.79 -15.71
CA PHE A 113 -1.04 -10.08 -15.51
C PHE A 113 -0.46 -9.33 -14.32
N ALA A 114 -0.63 -8.00 -14.25
CA ALA A 114 -0.17 -7.19 -13.12
C ALA A 114 -0.80 -7.64 -11.78
N THR A 115 -2.08 -8.01 -11.80
CA THR A 115 -2.76 -8.60 -10.63
C THR A 115 -2.10 -9.92 -10.21
N GLY A 116 -1.73 -10.77 -11.16
CA GLY A 116 -1.04 -12.03 -10.93
C GLY A 116 0.31 -11.83 -10.25
N VAL A 117 1.17 -10.98 -10.81
CA VAL A 117 2.51 -10.65 -10.27
C VAL A 117 2.40 -10.16 -8.81
N LEU A 118 1.53 -9.18 -8.55
CA LEU A 118 1.32 -8.65 -7.19
C LEU A 118 0.78 -9.72 -6.23
N SER A 119 -0.10 -10.59 -6.70
CA SER A 119 -0.66 -11.68 -5.89
C SER A 119 0.40 -12.74 -5.55
N GLU A 120 1.33 -13.03 -6.46
CA GLU A 120 2.42 -13.96 -6.24
C GLU A 120 3.42 -13.41 -5.20
N ILE A 121 3.81 -12.15 -5.34
CA ILE A 121 4.66 -11.45 -4.35
C ILE A 121 3.99 -11.47 -2.97
N ALA A 122 2.70 -11.11 -2.90
CA ALA A 122 1.95 -11.11 -1.66
C ALA A 122 1.84 -12.52 -1.05
N SER A 123 1.67 -13.55 -1.88
CA SER A 123 1.63 -14.95 -1.44
C SER A 123 2.95 -15.40 -0.82
N ARG A 124 4.09 -15.06 -1.45
CA ARG A 124 5.43 -15.33 -0.90
C ARG A 124 5.63 -14.68 0.48
N ARG A 125 4.97 -13.55 0.73
CA ARG A 125 5.02 -12.79 1.99
C ARG A 125 3.88 -13.09 2.95
N LYS A 126 2.96 -14.00 2.61
CA LYS A 126 1.75 -14.31 3.38
C LYS A 126 0.89 -13.06 3.67
N VAL A 127 0.81 -12.15 2.71
CA VAL A 127 0.00 -10.93 2.76
C VAL A 127 -1.30 -11.16 1.97
N ASP A 128 -2.44 -10.98 2.61
CA ASP A 128 -3.75 -10.99 1.92
C ASP A 128 -4.02 -9.63 1.26
N LEU A 129 -4.23 -9.57 -0.05
CA LEU A 129 -4.50 -8.32 -0.79
C LEU A 129 -6.00 -7.97 -0.85
N LYS A 130 -6.69 -8.04 0.29
CA LYS A 130 -8.12 -7.72 0.42
C LYS A 130 -8.38 -6.78 1.59
N LEU A 131 -9.45 -5.98 1.47
CA LEU A 131 -9.95 -5.18 2.59
C LEU A 131 -10.76 -6.06 3.54
N HIS A 132 -10.48 -5.97 4.83
CA HIS A 132 -11.19 -6.66 5.90
C HIS A 132 -12.28 -5.75 6.47
N ARG A 133 -13.45 -5.76 5.84
CA ARG A 133 -14.57 -4.88 6.22
C ARG A 133 -15.44 -5.52 7.31
N LYS A 134 -16.01 -4.68 8.18
CA LYS A 134 -17.05 -5.09 9.11
C LYS A 134 -18.26 -5.61 8.32
N LYS A 135 -18.77 -6.77 8.72
CA LYS A 135 -20.01 -7.35 8.15
C LYS A 135 -21.23 -6.59 8.65
#